data_AF-A0A935S1V0-F1
#
_entry.id   AF-A0A935S1V0-F1
#
_cell.length_a   1.000
_cell.length_b   1.000
_cell.length_c   1.000
_cell.angle_alpha   90.00
_cell.angle_beta   90.00
_cell.angle_gamma   90.00
#
_symmetry.space_group_name_H-M   'P 1'
#
loop_
_entity.id
_entity.type
_entity.pdbx_description
1 polymer ?
#
loop_
_entity_poly.entity_id
_entity_poly.type
_entity_poly.pdbx_seq_one_letter_code
_entity_poly.pdbx_strand_id
1 'polypeptide(L)'
;MEKKILLGTIGGAVAGTVVSMAIYMGIFGNMAEQWMAENGACLKEMNPTWWFVSAMVHGLLYALLFHKMGIKTTKSGAIAGTWIALLLATFIGISMASTYTAYSWDWLPLDILGNTVASAVAGATIGWIYGKVQ
;
A
#
# COMPACT_ATOMS: atom_id res chain seq x y z
N MET A 1 2.96 8.68 21.49
CA MET A 1 3.22 7.61 20.51
C MET A 1 4.66 7.17 20.67
N GLU A 2 4.93 5.88 20.75
CA GLU A 2 6.30 5.38 20.91
C GLU A 2 7.17 5.72 19.69
N LYS A 3 8.45 6.02 19.90
CA LYS A 3 9.40 6.44 18.85
C LYS A 3 9.44 5.46 17.68
N LYS A 4 9.45 4.15 17.97
CA LYS A 4 9.42 3.12 16.93
C LYS A 4 8.15 3.21 16.07
N ILE A 5 6.96 3.42 16.66
CA ILE A 5 5.70 3.53 15.90
C ILE A 5 5.75 4.72 14.94
N LEU A 6 6.25 5.86 15.40
CA LEU A 6 6.40 7.05 14.55
C LEU A 6 7.37 6.80 13.38
N LEU A 7 8.57 6.25 13.67
CA LEU A 7 9.57 5.97 12.64
C LEU A 7 9.13 4.87 11.68
N GLY A 8 8.46 3.83 12.19
CA GLY A 8 7.86 2.78 11.39
C GLY A 8 6.78 3.34 10.47
N THR A 9 5.93 4.23 10.97
CA THR A 9 4.91 4.92 10.17
C THR A 9 5.53 5.64 8.99
N ILE A 10 6.53 6.50 9.25
CA ILE A 10 7.21 7.28 8.20
C ILE A 10 7.94 6.36 7.22
N GLY A 11 8.73 5.40 7.73
CA GLY A 11 9.52 4.50 6.89
C GLY A 11 8.65 3.58 6.02
N GLY A 12 7.59 3.03 6.60
CA GLY A 12 6.62 2.21 5.88
C GLY A 12 5.86 3.00 4.82
N ALA A 13 5.41 4.22 5.14
CA ALA A 13 4.75 5.11 4.18
C ALA A 13 5.67 5.43 3.00
N VAL A 14 6.89 5.90 3.25
CA VAL A 14 7.84 6.26 2.18
C VAL A 14 8.20 5.05 1.32
N ALA A 15 8.59 3.93 1.94
CA ALA A 15 9.00 2.74 1.19
C ALA A 15 7.84 2.15 0.38
N GLY A 16 6.66 2.04 0.98
CA GLY A 16 5.45 1.58 0.31
C GLY A 16 5.09 2.47 -0.88
N THR A 17 5.06 3.79 -0.67
CA THR A 17 4.75 4.76 -1.73
C THR A 17 5.72 4.70 -2.90
N VAL A 18 7.03 4.65 -2.65
CA VAL A 18 8.03 4.57 -3.73
C VAL A 18 7.83 3.31 -4.57
N VAL A 19 7.56 2.17 -3.93
CA VAL A 19 7.31 0.91 -4.64
C VAL A 19 5.96 0.96 -5.37
N SER A 20 4.91 1.49 -4.77
CA SER A 20 3.62 1.69 -5.44
C SER A 20 3.78 2.57 -6.67
N MET A 21 4.53 3.68 -6.61
CA MET A 21 4.79 4.52 -7.78
C MET A 21 5.51 3.74 -8.89
N ALA A 22 6.56 2.98 -8.54
CA ALA A 22 7.28 2.17 -9.51
C ALA A 22 6.38 1.12 -10.20
N ILE A 23 5.44 0.54 -9.45
CA ILE A 23 4.49 -0.45 -9.98
C ILE A 23 3.43 0.25 -10.84
N TYR A 24 2.67 1.19 -10.29
CA TYR A 24 1.48 1.74 -10.94
C TYR A 24 1.79 2.80 -12.00
N MET A 25 2.82 3.62 -11.79
CA MET A 25 3.26 4.62 -12.78
C MET A 25 4.33 4.07 -13.73
N GLY A 26 5.07 3.04 -13.31
CA GLY A 26 6.07 2.39 -14.14
C GLY A 26 5.51 1.16 -14.84
N ILE A 27 5.52 0.01 -14.17
CA ILE A 27 5.19 -1.31 -14.75
C ILE A 27 3.79 -1.31 -15.37
N PHE A 28 2.82 -0.72 -14.70
CA PHE A 28 1.42 -0.63 -15.15
C PHE A 28 1.08 0.72 -15.78
N GLY A 29 2.07 1.59 -16.03
CA GLY A 29 1.85 2.97 -16.46
C GLY A 29 0.95 3.09 -17.70
N ASN A 30 1.26 2.36 -18.78
CA ASN A 30 0.47 2.41 -20.03
C ASN A 30 -0.99 1.97 -19.81
N MET A 31 -1.20 0.96 -18.97
CA MET A 31 -2.52 0.43 -18.67
C MET A 31 -3.31 1.40 -17.77
N ALA A 32 -2.63 2.05 -16.82
CA ALA A 32 -3.21 3.11 -15.99
C ALA A 32 -3.59 4.33 -16.84
N GLU A 33 -2.74 4.75 -17.77
CA GLU A 33 -3.02 5.85 -18.71
C GLU A 33 -4.22 5.56 -19.59
N GLN A 34 -4.28 4.36 -20.19
CA GLN A 34 -5.44 3.93 -20.98
C GLN A 34 -6.71 3.95 -20.14
N TRP A 35 -6.67 3.36 -18.94
CA TRP A 35 -7.82 3.35 -18.04
C TRP A 35 -8.26 4.77 -17.66
N MET A 36 -7.33 5.69 -17.40
CA MET A 36 -7.65 7.09 -17.11
C MET A 36 -8.27 7.81 -18.31
N ALA A 37 -7.80 7.54 -19.53
CA ALA A 37 -8.37 8.12 -20.74
C ALA A 37 -9.82 7.66 -20.97
N GLU A 38 -10.11 6.39 -20.70
CA GLU A 38 -11.44 5.79 -20.84
C GLU A 38 -12.41 6.19 -19.70
N ASN A 39 -11.89 6.48 -18.51
CA ASN A 39 -12.69 6.74 -17.30
C ASN A 39 -12.57 8.18 -16.77
N GLY A 40 -12.14 9.13 -17.59
CA GLY A 40 -11.85 10.51 -17.18
C GLY A 40 -13.01 11.23 -16.48
N ALA A 41 -14.26 10.89 -16.80
CA ALA A 41 -15.44 11.45 -16.14
C ALA A 41 -15.54 11.11 -14.63
N CYS A 42 -14.86 10.04 -14.18
CA CYS A 42 -14.81 9.62 -12.79
C CYS A 42 -13.60 10.19 -12.03
N LEU A 43 -12.71 10.91 -12.71
CA LEU A 43 -11.44 11.37 -12.15
C LEU A 43 -11.50 12.82 -11.70
N LYS A 44 -10.76 13.10 -10.63
CA LYS A 44 -10.41 14.44 -10.19
C LYS A 44 -8.89 14.56 -10.23
N GLU A 45 -8.41 15.78 -10.43
CA GLU A 45 -6.98 16.04 -10.29
C GLU A 45 -6.47 15.59 -8.91
N MET A 46 -5.37 14.85 -8.91
CA MET A 46 -4.80 14.31 -7.67
C MET A 46 -4.38 15.46 -6.76
N ASN A 47 -4.86 15.45 -5.52
CA ASN A 47 -4.36 16.35 -4.49
C ASN A 47 -3.15 15.71 -3.78
N PRO A 48 -1.91 16.23 -3.97
CA PRO A 48 -0.71 15.59 -3.44
C PRO A 48 -0.68 15.54 -1.91
N THR A 49 -1.30 16.52 -1.25
CA THR A 49 -1.37 16.58 0.22
C THR A 49 -2.20 15.42 0.76
N TRP A 50 -3.40 15.21 0.23
CA TRP A 50 -4.26 14.11 0.68
C TRP A 50 -3.69 12.74 0.30
N TRP A 51 -2.97 12.66 -0.81
CA TRP A 51 -2.25 11.45 -1.18
C TRP A 51 -1.14 11.10 -0.18
N PHE A 52 -0.33 12.08 0.24
CA PHE A 52 0.68 11.89 1.28
C PHE A 52 0.06 11.54 2.64
N VAL A 53 -1.03 12.21 3.02
CA VAL A 53 -1.78 11.89 4.24
C VAL A 53 -2.28 10.44 4.20
N SER A 54 -2.81 9.99 3.08
CA SER A 54 -3.24 8.58 2.88
C SER A 54 -2.08 7.61 3.11
N ALA A 55 -0.91 7.87 2.50
CA ALA A 55 0.28 7.06 2.70
C ALA A 55 0.71 7.01 4.18
N MET A 56 0.66 8.13 4.88
CA MET A 56 0.96 8.21 6.31
C MET A 56 -0.03 7.44 7.19
N VAL A 57 -1.33 7.51 6.88
CA VAL A 57 -2.37 6.73 7.58
C VAL A 57 -2.15 5.24 7.35
N HIS A 58 -1.82 4.84 6.12
CA HIS A 58 -1.50 3.45 5.80
C HIS A 58 -0.25 2.98 6.55
N GLY A 59 0.84 3.76 6.54
CA GLY A 59 2.04 3.47 7.33
C GLY A 59 1.74 3.33 8.82
N LEU A 60 0.86 4.17 9.36
CA LEU A 60 0.48 4.14 10.78
C LEU A 60 -0.30 2.87 11.11
N LEU A 61 -1.24 2.46 10.26
CA LEU A 61 -1.98 1.21 10.42
C LEU A 61 -1.02 0.01 10.55
N TYR A 62 -0.07 -0.13 9.61
CA TYR A 62 0.90 -1.22 9.65
C TYR A 62 1.81 -1.13 10.88
N ALA A 63 2.30 0.06 11.21
CA ALA A 63 3.15 0.27 12.39
C ALA A 63 2.44 -0.16 13.68
N LEU A 64 1.17 0.21 13.86
CA LEU A 64 0.37 -0.18 15.03
C LEU A 64 0.13 -1.69 15.08
N LEU A 65 -0.27 -2.31 13.97
CA LEU A 65 -0.49 -3.76 13.90
C LEU A 65 0.79 -4.53 14.20
N PHE A 66 1.91 -4.13 13.58
CA PHE A 66 3.20 -4.82 13.74
C PHE A 66 3.75 -4.67 15.16
N HIS A 67 3.47 -3.54 15.79
CA HIS A 67 3.84 -3.31 17.18
C HIS A 67 3.11 -4.30 18.09
N LYS A 68 1.79 -4.43 17.90
CA LYS A 68 0.96 -5.38 18.64
C LYS A 68 1.32 -6.84 18.35
N MET A 69 1.73 -7.16 17.13
CA MET A 69 2.19 -8.49 16.71
C MET A 69 3.62 -8.83 17.16
N GLY A 70 4.35 -7.88 17.77
CA GLY A 70 5.73 -8.09 18.22
C GLY A 70 6.73 -8.29 17.07
N ILE A 71 6.47 -7.72 15.89
CA ILE A 71 7.36 -7.81 14.73
C ILE A 71 8.66 -7.04 14.99
N LYS A 72 9.81 -7.68 14.72
CA LYS A 72 11.15 -7.08 14.94
C LYS A 72 12.17 -7.39 13.83
N THR A 73 11.74 -8.00 12.72
CA THR A 73 12.66 -8.37 11.63
C THR A 73 12.08 -7.98 10.29
N THR A 74 12.97 -7.71 9.32
CA THR A 74 12.60 -7.44 7.93
C THR A 74 11.74 -8.57 7.35
N LYS A 75 12.14 -9.83 7.57
CA LYS A 75 11.42 -11.01 7.04
C LYS A 75 10.02 -11.12 7.63
N SER A 76 9.87 -11.03 8.95
CA SER A 76 8.55 -11.15 9.59
C SER A 76 7.65 -9.95 9.25
N GLY A 77 8.23 -8.74 9.10
CA GLY A 77 7.52 -7.56 8.62
C GLY A 77 7.05 -7.71 7.17
N ALA A 78 7.87 -8.26 6.28
CA ALA A 78 7.49 -8.51 4.89
C ALA A 78 6.32 -9.48 4.80
N ILE A 79 6.40 -10.62 5.51
CA ILE A 79 5.36 -11.66 5.51
C ILE A 79 4.03 -11.10 6.07
N ALA A 80 4.07 -10.39 7.19
CA ALA A 80 2.87 -9.76 7.74
C ALA A 80 2.32 -8.68 6.79
N GLY A 81 3.22 -7.94 6.13
CA GLY A 81 2.92 -6.94 5.12
C GLY A 81 2.11 -7.50 3.96
N THR A 82 2.64 -8.57 3.37
CA THR A 82 2.03 -9.36 2.29
C THR A 82 0.63 -9.83 2.68
N TRP A 83 0.47 -10.52 3.81
CA TRP A 83 -0.82 -11.11 4.18
C TRP A 83 -1.90 -10.07 4.44
N ILE A 84 -1.58 -9.00 5.16
CA ILE A 84 -2.54 -7.92 5.42
C ILE A 84 -2.99 -7.29 4.11
N ALA A 85 -2.04 -6.95 3.22
CA ALA A 85 -2.38 -6.31 1.95
C ALA A 85 -3.14 -7.23 1.00
N LEU A 86 -2.72 -8.49 0.88
CA LEU A 86 -3.39 -9.46 0.03
C LEU A 86 -4.87 -9.59 0.42
N LEU A 87 -5.16 -9.74 1.72
CA LEU A 87 -6.52 -9.89 2.21
C LEU A 87 -7.33 -8.60 2.04
N LEU A 88 -6.76 -7.44 2.39
CA LEU A 88 -7.45 -6.16 2.27
C LEU A 88 -7.70 -5.77 0.81
N ALA A 89 -6.69 -5.88 -0.06
CA ALA A 89 -6.80 -5.56 -1.47
C ALA A 89 -7.77 -6.51 -2.18
N THR A 90 -7.78 -7.80 -1.82
CA THR A 90 -8.76 -8.76 -2.38
C THR A 90 -10.18 -8.39 -1.96
N PHE A 91 -10.40 -8.11 -0.67
CA PHE A 91 -11.72 -7.74 -0.17
C PHE A 91 -12.23 -6.43 -0.79
N ILE A 92 -11.41 -5.38 -0.79
CA ILE A 92 -11.77 -4.08 -1.34
C ILE A 92 -11.96 -4.20 -2.85
N GLY A 93 -11.01 -4.84 -3.54
CA GLY A 93 -11.04 -4.99 -5.00
C GLY A 93 -12.26 -5.77 -5.50
N ILE A 94 -12.63 -6.89 -4.87
CA ILE A 94 -13.86 -7.63 -5.22
C ILE A 94 -15.10 -6.77 -4.96
N SER A 95 -15.12 -6.01 -3.86
CA SER A 95 -16.24 -5.12 -3.55
C SER A 95 -16.35 -4.00 -4.60
N MET A 96 -15.24 -3.44 -5.05
CA MET A 96 -15.22 -2.41 -6.09
C MET A 96 -15.63 -2.97 -7.45
N ALA A 97 -15.04 -4.09 -7.89
CA ALA A 97 -15.31 -4.71 -9.19
C ALA A 97 -16.76 -5.22 -9.32
N SER A 98 -17.39 -5.59 -8.21
CA SER A 98 -18.79 -6.04 -8.20
C SER A 98 -19.79 -4.88 -8.13
N THR A 99 -19.36 -3.67 -7.77
CA THR A 99 -20.25 -2.52 -7.53
C THR A 99 -20.12 -1.42 -8.57
N TYR A 100 -18.90 -1.14 -9.06
CA TYR A 100 -18.61 0.01 -9.91
C TYR A 100 -18.07 -0.41 -11.27
N THR A 101 -18.62 0.18 -12.33
CA THR A 101 -18.16 -0.03 -13.71
C THR A 101 -16.75 0.49 -13.96
N ALA A 102 -16.31 1.51 -13.20
CA ALA A 102 -14.99 2.10 -13.34
C ALA A 102 -13.88 1.14 -12.91
N TYR A 103 -14.12 0.18 -12.01
CA TYR A 103 -13.10 -0.75 -11.55
C TYR A 103 -13.32 -2.12 -12.18
N SER A 104 -12.53 -2.48 -13.20
CA SER A 104 -12.75 -3.69 -13.98
C SER A 104 -12.21 -4.96 -13.31
N TRP A 105 -12.81 -6.11 -13.67
CA TRP A 105 -12.31 -7.42 -13.25
C TRP A 105 -10.91 -7.73 -13.78
N ASP A 106 -10.52 -7.15 -14.91
CA ASP A 106 -9.18 -7.29 -15.49
C ASP A 106 -8.12 -6.50 -14.68
N TRP A 107 -8.52 -5.38 -14.08
CA TRP A 107 -7.64 -4.57 -13.23
C TRP A 107 -7.41 -5.20 -11.85
N LEU A 108 -8.44 -5.84 -11.29
CA LEU A 108 -8.43 -6.45 -9.97
C LEU A 108 -7.16 -7.29 -9.64
N PRO A 109 -6.76 -8.30 -10.43
CA PRO A 109 -5.59 -9.12 -10.09
C PRO A 109 -4.29 -8.30 -10.06
N LEU A 110 -4.16 -7.31 -10.92
CA LEU A 110 -2.97 -6.46 -11.03
C LEU A 110 -2.88 -5.51 -9.84
N ASP A 111 -4.02 -4.97 -9.41
CA ASP A 111 -4.11 -4.12 -8.23
C ASP A 111 -3.85 -4.90 -6.92
N ILE A 112 -4.35 -6.14 -6.82
CA ILE A 112 -4.03 -7.01 -5.68
C ILE A 112 -2.52 -7.27 -5.61
N LEU A 113 -1.90 -7.63 -6.75
CA LEU A 113 -0.46 -7.89 -6.81
C LEU A 113 0.36 -6.64 -6.48
N GLY A 114 0.01 -5.50 -7.06
CA GLY A 114 0.70 -4.23 -6.84
C GLY A 114 0.68 -3.81 -5.37
N ASN A 115 -0.49 -3.80 -4.75
CA ASN A 115 -0.64 -3.50 -3.32
C ASN A 115 0.08 -4.52 -2.43
N THR A 116 0.04 -5.81 -2.78
CA THR A 116 0.69 -6.86 -2.00
C THR A 116 2.21 -6.69 -2.00
N VAL A 117 2.82 -6.39 -3.15
CA VAL A 117 4.27 -6.16 -3.26
C VAL A 117 4.68 -4.87 -2.54
N ALA A 118 3.95 -3.77 -2.76
CA ALA A 118 4.25 -2.50 -2.10
C ALA A 118 4.18 -2.62 -0.57
N SER A 119 3.16 -3.28 -0.04
CA SER A 119 3.00 -3.49 1.40
C SER A 119 3.97 -4.52 1.98
N ALA A 120 4.44 -5.49 1.20
CA ALA A 120 5.52 -6.36 1.62
C ALA A 120 6.80 -5.55 1.88
N VAL A 121 7.13 -4.59 1.00
CA VAL A 121 8.31 -3.72 1.18
C VAL A 121 8.10 -2.71 2.32
N ALA A 122 6.91 -2.11 2.42
CA ALA A 122 6.56 -1.25 3.55
C ALA A 122 6.71 -2.01 4.87
N GLY A 123 6.15 -3.22 4.94
CA GLY A 123 6.22 -4.09 6.11
C GLY A 123 7.66 -4.52 6.43
N ALA A 124 8.45 -4.87 5.42
CA ALA A 124 9.87 -5.19 5.58
C ALA A 124 10.65 -4.02 6.22
N THR A 125 10.37 -2.80 5.77
CA THR A 125 10.97 -1.56 6.28
C THR A 125 10.57 -1.30 7.73
N ILE A 126 9.29 -1.44 8.07
CA ILE A 126 8.81 -1.30 9.45
C ILE A 126 9.47 -2.33 10.37
N GLY A 127 9.49 -3.61 9.95
CA GLY A 127 10.10 -4.68 10.73
C GLY A 127 11.60 -4.48 10.97
N TRP A 128 12.32 -3.94 9.98
CA TRP A 128 13.71 -3.53 10.13
C TRP A 128 13.87 -2.41 11.16
N ILE A 129 13.07 -1.34 11.06
CA ILE A 129 13.12 -0.20 12.00
C ILE A 129 12.85 -0.67 13.44
N TYR A 130 11.84 -1.52 13.64
CA TYR A 130 11.49 -2.04 14.97
C TYR A 130 12.60 -2.94 15.56
N GLY A 131 13.38 -3.60 14.71
CA GLY A 131 14.57 -4.35 15.14
C GLY A 131 15.76 -3.46 15.52
N LYS A 132 15.76 -2.18 15.14
CA LYS A 132 16.86 -1.23 15.39
C LYS A 132 16.54 -0.19 16.46
N VAL A 133 15.27 0.13 16.66
CA VAL A 133 14.81 1.15 17.62
C VAL A 133 14.18 0.46 18.82
N GLN A 134 14.83 0.57 19.98
CA GLN A 134 14.30 0.13 21.27
C GLN A 134 13.27 1.11 21.82
#